data_AF-A0A4Y7QGD4-F1
#
_entry.id   AF-A0A4Y7QGD4-F1
#
_cell.length_a   1.000
_cell.length_b   1.000
_cell.length_c   1.000
_cell.angle_alpha   90.00
_cell.angle_beta   90.00
_cell.angle_gamma   90.00
#
_symmetry.space_group_name_H-M   'P 1'
#
loop_
_entity.id
_entity.type
_entity.pdbx_description
1 polymer ?
#
loop_
_entity_poly.entity_id
_entity_poly.type
_entity_poly.pdbx_seq_one_letter_code
_entity_poly.pdbx_strand_id
1 'polypeptide(L)'
;MQTDDTNLSNVTFSMNVDTNAGTLTIPQYGGAITLAGRESKIIVTNYAFGQSVLQYSTAEVMTWTTIDDIDVIVLYALAGQQTETVVQSTATNVTLTQSSSAISSNVVNGTVVLSGSPNGISVAQFGRVKVIVMDKATAGTLWNPRLTASTYDLSPRQSSVLIGGPYLVRNATISGSTISIFGDIKATGTLSVVAPASVNTVLFNGATVSGTTDAAGVFSGSVSDSIGTVTVPTLTTAAWSCADTLPEVATSFDDSTWVVANKTETHRPFQPTAGKVCIRLAVVVMQNQNDLIC
;
A
#
# COMPACT_ATOMS: atom_id res chain seq x y z
N MET A 1 -12.16 15.45 20.06
CA MET A 1 -11.40 15.73 18.82
C MET A 1 -10.06 16.36 19.21
N GLN A 2 -8.97 15.94 18.56
CA GLN A 2 -7.65 16.53 18.79
C GLN A 2 -7.54 17.85 18.04
N THR A 3 -7.19 18.94 18.73
CA THR A 3 -7.16 20.30 18.19
C THR A 3 -5.75 20.79 17.85
N ASP A 4 -4.75 19.93 18.00
CA ASP A 4 -3.31 20.22 17.81
C ASP A 4 -2.67 19.04 17.06
N ASP A 5 -2.08 19.30 15.90
CA ASP A 5 -1.45 18.30 15.03
C ASP A 5 -0.11 17.77 15.57
N THR A 6 0.46 18.44 16.57
CA THR A 6 1.70 18.01 17.24
C THR A 6 1.47 17.08 18.42
N ASN A 7 0.23 16.96 18.90
CA ASN A 7 -0.12 16.19 20.10
C ASN A 7 0.07 14.67 19.88
N LEU A 8 0.78 14.06 20.84
CA LEU A 8 1.17 12.63 20.85
C LEU A 8 0.28 11.76 21.76
N SER A 9 -0.66 12.36 22.48
CA SER A 9 -1.52 11.68 23.45
C SER A 9 -2.75 11.09 22.78
N ASN A 10 -3.31 10.04 23.38
CA ASN A 10 -4.56 9.45 22.92
C ASN A 10 -5.76 10.32 23.33
N VAL A 11 -6.73 10.46 22.44
CA VAL A 11 -8.00 11.15 22.71
C VAL A 11 -9.16 10.21 22.41
N THR A 12 -10.09 10.10 23.35
CA THR A 12 -11.36 9.38 23.17
C THR A 12 -12.53 10.36 23.06
N PHE A 13 -13.49 10.06 22.20
CA PHE A 13 -14.69 10.89 22.04
C PHE A 13 -15.84 10.11 21.41
N SER A 14 -17.05 10.68 21.52
CA SER A 14 -18.19 10.39 20.67
C SER A 14 -18.43 11.59 19.74
N MET A 15 -19.18 11.39 18.67
CA MET A 15 -19.54 12.49 17.78
C MET A 15 -20.98 12.36 17.30
N ASN A 16 -21.62 13.51 17.07
CA ASN A 16 -22.91 13.56 16.41
C ASN A 16 -22.71 13.59 14.90
N VAL A 17 -23.40 12.69 14.20
CA VAL A 17 -23.37 12.59 12.75
C VAL A 17 -24.78 12.56 12.19
N ASP A 18 -24.97 13.20 11.05
CA ASP A 18 -26.23 13.14 10.31
C ASP A 18 -26.23 11.91 9.40
N THR A 19 -27.28 11.10 9.52
CA THR A 19 -27.53 9.92 8.70
C THR A 19 -28.92 10.01 8.06
N ASN A 20 -29.19 9.14 7.09
CA ASN A 20 -30.53 9.02 6.51
C ASN A 20 -31.59 8.54 7.54
N ALA A 21 -31.16 7.99 8.68
CA ALA A 21 -32.02 7.63 9.80
C ALA A 21 -32.16 8.75 10.85
N GLY A 22 -31.62 9.95 10.58
CA GLY A 22 -31.56 11.08 11.50
C GLY A 22 -30.17 11.30 12.10
N THR A 23 -30.08 12.28 13.00
CA THR A 23 -28.85 12.60 13.74
C THR A 23 -28.60 11.55 14.82
N LEU A 24 -27.40 10.95 14.82
CA LEU A 24 -26.98 9.91 15.75
C LEU A 24 -25.72 10.34 16.50
N THR A 25 -25.63 9.99 17.78
CA THR A 25 -24.36 10.01 18.50
C THR A 25 -23.67 8.65 18.33
N ILE A 26 -22.48 8.63 17.73
CA ILE A 26 -21.71 7.41 17.49
C ILE A 26 -20.48 7.35 18.43
N PRO A 27 -20.06 6.16 18.91
CA PRO A 27 -20.70 4.85 18.71
C PRO A 27 -22.05 4.70 19.46
N GLN A 28 -22.99 3.92 18.92
CA GLN A 28 -24.34 3.71 19.47
C GLN A 28 -24.44 2.49 20.40
N TYR A 29 -23.64 1.44 20.17
CA TYR A 29 -23.69 0.16 20.86
C TYR A 29 -22.55 -0.01 21.88
N GLY A 30 -21.89 1.09 22.24
CA GLY A 30 -20.91 1.17 23.32
C GLY A 30 -19.48 1.51 22.85
N GLY A 31 -18.63 1.84 23.82
CA GLY A 31 -17.25 2.25 23.58
C GLY A 31 -17.11 3.74 23.23
N ALA A 32 -15.97 4.10 22.65
CA ALA A 32 -15.65 5.44 22.20
C ALA A 32 -14.75 5.36 20.96
N ILE A 33 -14.79 6.39 20.12
CA ILE A 33 -13.80 6.57 19.05
C ILE A 33 -12.50 7.00 19.71
N THR A 34 -11.39 6.36 19.33
CA THR A 34 -10.04 6.72 19.79
C THR A 34 -9.23 7.26 18.62
N LEU A 35 -8.52 8.36 18.85
CA LEU A 35 -7.40 8.81 18.02
C LEU A 35 -6.12 8.66 18.83
N ALA A 36 -5.14 7.97 18.26
CA ALA A 36 -3.78 7.94 18.78
C ALA A 36 -3.02 9.24 18.47
N GLY A 37 -1.88 9.45 19.13
CA GLY A 37 -1.00 10.57 18.83
C GLY A 37 -0.63 10.63 17.34
N ARG A 38 -0.81 11.81 16.72
CA ARG A 38 -0.62 12.04 15.28
C ARG A 38 -1.44 11.12 14.36
N GLU A 39 -2.60 10.69 14.83
CA GLU A 39 -3.58 9.98 14.01
C GLU A 39 -4.70 10.91 13.53
N SER A 40 -5.12 10.71 12.28
CA SER A 40 -6.36 11.25 11.73
C SER A 40 -7.18 10.10 11.16
N LYS A 41 -8.51 10.24 11.17
CA LYS A 41 -9.46 9.24 10.67
C LYS A 41 -10.51 9.91 9.81
N ILE A 42 -10.92 9.22 8.75
CA ILE A 42 -12.11 9.57 7.98
C ILE A 42 -13.23 8.63 8.42
N ILE A 43 -14.22 9.21 9.12
CA ILE A 43 -15.44 8.52 9.52
C ILE A 43 -16.49 8.77 8.44
N VAL A 44 -17.20 7.72 8.03
CA VAL A 44 -18.17 7.80 6.93
C VAL A 44 -19.58 7.57 7.44
N THR A 45 -20.54 8.28 6.85
CA THR A 45 -21.99 8.03 7.00
C THR A 45 -22.66 7.92 5.65
N ASN A 46 -23.74 7.15 5.56
CA ASN A 46 -24.50 6.88 4.33
C ASN A 46 -23.60 6.49 3.15
N TYR A 47 -22.53 5.73 3.41
CA TYR A 47 -21.50 5.42 2.42
C TYR A 47 -21.96 4.23 1.57
N ALA A 48 -22.23 4.50 0.30
CA ALA A 48 -22.60 3.47 -0.66
C ALA A 48 -21.38 2.67 -1.14
N PHE A 49 -21.50 1.34 -1.13
CA PHE A 49 -20.54 0.40 -1.68
C PHE A 49 -21.28 -0.69 -2.47
N GLY A 50 -21.14 -0.66 -3.79
CA GLY A 50 -21.98 -1.45 -4.69
C GLY A 50 -23.46 -1.06 -4.57
N GLN A 51 -24.31 -2.01 -4.22
CA GLN A 51 -25.75 -1.80 -3.95
C GLN A 51 -26.05 -1.70 -2.45
N SER A 52 -25.03 -1.73 -1.61
CA SER A 52 -25.13 -1.75 -0.15
C SER A 52 -24.71 -0.40 0.45
N VAL A 53 -25.13 -0.12 1.68
CA VAL A 53 -24.89 1.17 2.34
C VAL A 53 -24.42 0.97 3.78
N LEU A 54 -23.29 1.58 4.14
CA LEU A 54 -22.93 1.80 5.53
C LEU A 54 -23.78 2.95 6.05
N GLN A 55 -24.60 2.71 7.07
CA GLN A 55 -25.24 3.80 7.79
C GLN A 55 -24.16 4.69 8.42
N TYR A 56 -23.17 4.07 9.06
CA TYR A 56 -21.89 4.68 9.40
C TYR A 56 -20.80 3.62 9.65
N SER A 57 -19.55 4.06 9.68
CA SER A 57 -18.44 3.27 10.23
C SER A 57 -17.41 4.18 10.90
N THR A 58 -17.00 3.80 12.12
CA THR A 58 -15.84 4.40 12.81
C THR A 58 -14.51 3.74 12.42
N ALA A 59 -14.55 2.58 11.78
CA ALA A 59 -13.41 2.02 11.07
C ALA A 59 -13.23 2.74 9.72
N GLU A 60 -11.99 2.85 9.27
CA GLU A 60 -11.68 3.54 8.01
C GLU A 60 -11.91 2.59 6.82
N VAL A 61 -12.47 3.10 5.73
CA VAL A 61 -12.65 2.34 4.49
C VAL A 61 -11.33 2.28 3.73
N MET A 62 -10.81 1.07 3.49
CA MET A 62 -9.64 0.88 2.62
C MET A 62 -10.05 0.83 1.15
N THR A 63 -10.98 -0.06 0.83
CA THR A 63 -11.50 -0.26 -0.54
C THR A 63 -12.83 -1.02 -0.48
N TRP A 64 -13.51 -1.11 -1.60
CA TRP A 64 -14.62 -2.04 -1.81
C TRP A 64 -14.66 -2.51 -3.26
N THR A 65 -15.33 -3.62 -3.52
CA THR A 65 -15.60 -4.15 -4.86
C THR A 65 -16.81 -5.08 -4.82
N THR A 66 -17.51 -5.23 -5.93
CA THR A 66 -18.56 -6.26 -6.07
C THR A 66 -17.98 -7.47 -6.78
N ILE A 67 -18.11 -8.66 -6.20
CA ILE A 67 -17.66 -9.95 -6.75
C ILE A 67 -18.85 -10.91 -6.66
N ASP A 68 -19.29 -11.45 -7.80
CA ASP A 68 -20.47 -12.34 -7.90
C ASP A 68 -21.72 -11.80 -7.20
N ASP A 69 -22.07 -10.55 -7.46
CA ASP A 69 -23.19 -9.82 -6.83
C ASP A 69 -23.09 -9.67 -5.30
N ILE A 70 -21.93 -10.00 -4.71
CA ILE A 70 -21.58 -9.72 -3.32
C ILE A 70 -20.76 -8.44 -3.24
N ASP A 71 -21.30 -7.45 -2.53
CA ASP A 71 -20.62 -6.21 -2.21
C ASP A 71 -19.62 -6.46 -1.07
N VAL A 72 -18.33 -6.47 -1.42
CA VAL A 72 -17.22 -6.68 -0.49
C VAL A 72 -16.64 -5.32 -0.10
N ILE A 73 -16.61 -5.01 1.19
CA ILE A 73 -15.97 -3.80 1.72
C ILE A 73 -14.88 -4.17 2.73
N VAL A 74 -13.74 -3.49 2.63
CA VAL A 74 -12.58 -3.67 3.51
C VAL A 74 -12.46 -2.47 4.42
N LEU A 75 -12.51 -2.73 5.72
CA LEU A 75 -12.41 -1.75 6.78
C LEU A 75 -11.17 -2.02 7.62
N TYR A 76 -10.55 -0.97 8.15
CA TYR A 76 -9.41 -1.11 9.04
C TYR A 76 -9.45 -0.13 10.21
N ALA A 77 -8.76 -0.50 11.28
CA ALA A 77 -8.44 0.41 12.38
C ALA A 77 -7.09 0.04 13.00
N LEU A 78 -6.51 0.95 13.77
CA LEU A 78 -5.32 0.65 14.54
C LEU A 78 -5.64 -0.40 15.63
N ALA A 79 -4.78 -1.39 15.81
CA ALA A 79 -4.97 -2.43 16.80
C ALA A 79 -5.17 -1.83 18.21
N GLY A 80 -6.13 -2.37 18.96
CA GLY A 80 -6.50 -1.88 20.30
C GLY A 80 -7.57 -0.78 20.29
N GLN A 81 -7.90 -0.19 19.13
CA GLN A 81 -8.99 0.77 19.02
C GLN A 81 -10.32 0.06 18.79
N GLN A 82 -11.33 0.46 19.57
CA GLN A 82 -12.69 -0.03 19.37
C GLN A 82 -13.29 0.60 18.11
N THR A 83 -13.94 -0.24 17.31
CA THR A 83 -14.64 0.13 16.10
C THR A 83 -16.11 -0.26 16.19
N GLU A 84 -16.94 0.47 15.45
CA GLU A 84 -18.34 0.18 15.26
C GLU A 84 -18.72 0.51 13.82
N THR A 85 -19.28 -0.47 13.13
CA THR A 85 -19.76 -0.37 11.76
C THR A 85 -21.20 -0.83 11.71
N VAL A 86 -22.06 0.00 11.12
CA VAL A 86 -23.49 -0.31 10.97
C VAL A 86 -23.82 -0.35 9.49
N VAL A 87 -24.23 -1.51 9.01
CA VAL A 87 -24.60 -1.76 7.62
C VAL A 87 -26.12 -1.88 7.53
N GLN A 88 -26.73 -1.12 6.61
CA GLN A 88 -28.15 -1.26 6.31
C GLN A 88 -28.39 -2.63 5.66
N SER A 89 -29.25 -3.46 6.26
CA SER A 89 -29.44 -4.83 5.80
C SER A 89 -30.72 -5.45 6.35
N THR A 90 -31.44 -6.18 5.52
CA THR A 90 -32.61 -6.98 5.94
C THR A 90 -32.23 -8.41 6.36
N ALA A 91 -30.93 -8.73 6.43
CA ALA A 91 -30.46 -10.05 6.85
C ALA A 91 -30.82 -10.31 8.32
N THR A 92 -31.16 -11.56 8.64
CA THR A 92 -31.52 -11.99 10.00
C THR A 92 -30.39 -12.71 10.73
N ASN A 93 -29.31 -13.06 10.02
CA ASN A 93 -28.14 -13.74 10.54
C ASN A 93 -26.85 -13.20 9.90
N VAL A 94 -25.74 -13.42 10.60
CA VAL A 94 -24.39 -13.08 10.14
C VAL A 94 -23.50 -14.30 10.30
N THR A 95 -22.81 -14.70 9.25
CA THR A 95 -21.71 -15.65 9.33
C THR A 95 -20.43 -14.89 9.58
N LEU A 96 -19.76 -15.17 10.69
CA LEU A 96 -18.54 -14.48 11.10
C LEU A 96 -17.37 -15.46 11.19
N THR A 97 -16.37 -15.28 10.34
CA THR A 97 -15.12 -16.07 10.29
C THR A 97 -13.97 -15.17 10.67
N GLN A 98 -13.15 -15.54 11.65
CA GLN A 98 -12.11 -14.63 12.17
C GLN A 98 -10.85 -15.38 12.56
N SER A 99 -9.69 -14.74 12.36
CA SER A 99 -8.41 -15.22 12.89
C SER A 99 -8.30 -15.04 14.41
N SER A 100 -9.06 -14.10 14.97
CA SER A 100 -9.18 -13.88 16.41
C SER A 100 -10.63 -13.50 16.75
N SER A 101 -11.13 -13.83 17.94
CA SER A 101 -12.51 -13.51 18.37
C SER A 101 -12.68 -12.01 18.73
N ALA A 102 -12.13 -11.13 17.89
CA ALA A 102 -11.93 -9.70 18.14
C ALA A 102 -13.11 -8.82 17.73
N ILE A 103 -13.91 -9.27 16.76
CA ILE A 103 -15.12 -8.60 16.29
C ILE A 103 -16.34 -9.42 16.73
N SER A 104 -17.39 -8.71 17.10
CA SER A 104 -18.72 -9.25 17.37
C SER A 104 -19.71 -8.74 16.33
N SER A 105 -20.77 -9.51 16.09
CA SER A 105 -21.84 -9.14 15.16
C SER A 105 -23.20 -9.21 15.82
N ASN A 106 -24.07 -8.24 15.55
CA ASN A 106 -25.45 -8.23 16.01
C ASN A 106 -26.39 -7.75 14.89
N VAL A 107 -27.61 -8.29 14.84
CA VAL A 107 -28.65 -7.86 13.92
C VAL A 107 -29.70 -7.09 14.72
N VAL A 108 -29.95 -5.85 14.36
CA VAL A 108 -30.87 -4.98 15.11
C VAL A 108 -31.56 -4.00 14.17
N ASN A 109 -32.90 -3.92 14.25
CA ASN A 109 -33.72 -2.92 13.56
C ASN A 109 -33.41 -2.72 12.06
N GLY A 110 -33.21 -3.81 11.30
CA GLY A 110 -32.90 -3.72 9.87
C GLY A 110 -31.46 -3.26 9.57
N THR A 111 -30.55 -3.50 10.51
CA THR A 111 -29.12 -3.25 10.34
C THR A 111 -28.30 -4.43 10.87
N VAL A 112 -27.08 -4.56 10.37
CA VAL A 112 -26.03 -5.40 10.95
C VAL A 112 -24.99 -4.49 11.59
N VAL A 113 -24.73 -4.72 12.86
CA VAL A 113 -23.73 -4.02 13.66
C VAL A 113 -22.52 -4.94 13.82
N LEU A 114 -21.34 -4.44 13.45
CA LEU A 114 -20.06 -5.06 13.72
C LEU A 114 -19.28 -4.17 14.67
N SER A 115 -18.84 -4.71 15.80
CA SER A 115 -18.09 -3.94 16.79
C SER A 115 -16.98 -4.75 17.44
N GLY A 116 -15.92 -4.06 17.84
CA GLY A 116 -14.74 -4.66 18.47
C GLY A 116 -13.45 -3.98 18.06
N SER A 117 -12.32 -4.53 18.51
CA SER A 117 -10.98 -4.03 18.17
C SER A 117 -10.31 -4.99 17.20
N PRO A 118 -10.12 -4.63 15.92
CA PRO A 118 -9.56 -5.54 14.93
C PRO A 118 -8.18 -6.08 15.33
N ASN A 119 -7.96 -7.37 15.07
CA ASN A 119 -6.69 -8.08 15.27
C ASN A 119 -6.59 -9.25 14.28
N GLY A 120 -5.81 -9.07 13.21
CA GLY A 120 -5.80 -9.95 12.06
C GLY A 120 -6.98 -9.66 11.13
N ILE A 121 -7.61 -10.71 10.60
CA ILE A 121 -8.70 -10.62 9.63
C ILE A 121 -9.99 -11.19 10.24
N SER A 122 -11.07 -10.42 10.14
CA SER A 122 -12.43 -10.83 10.45
C SER A 122 -13.32 -10.63 9.23
N VAL A 123 -14.02 -11.67 8.80
CA VAL A 123 -14.93 -11.64 7.65
C VAL A 123 -16.35 -11.90 8.13
N ALA A 124 -17.21 -10.89 7.99
CA ALA A 124 -18.64 -11.00 8.24
C ALA A 124 -19.39 -11.08 6.91
N GLN A 125 -20.20 -12.11 6.72
CA GLN A 125 -21.01 -12.30 5.52
C GLN A 125 -22.49 -12.44 5.86
N PHE A 126 -23.32 -11.68 5.14
CA PHE A 126 -24.77 -11.64 5.33
C PHE A 126 -25.46 -11.08 4.09
N GLY A 127 -26.53 -11.71 3.63
CA GLY A 127 -27.22 -11.30 2.40
C GLY A 127 -26.22 -11.18 1.23
N ARG A 128 -26.16 -9.99 0.61
CA ARG A 128 -25.20 -9.65 -0.45
C ARG A 128 -23.97 -8.88 0.03
N VAL A 129 -23.71 -8.83 1.32
CA VAL A 129 -22.61 -8.05 1.90
C VAL A 129 -21.53 -8.98 2.46
N LYS A 130 -20.28 -8.63 2.18
CA LYS A 130 -19.10 -9.16 2.87
C LYS A 130 -18.30 -8.01 3.44
N VAL A 131 -18.22 -7.92 4.76
CA VAL A 131 -17.37 -6.92 5.44
C VAL A 131 -16.11 -7.63 5.92
N ILE A 132 -14.96 -7.16 5.45
CA ILE A 132 -13.66 -7.61 5.93
C ILE A 132 -13.09 -6.54 6.84
N VAL A 133 -12.93 -6.83 8.13
CA VAL A 133 -12.39 -5.92 9.13
C VAL A 133 -10.98 -6.38 9.49
N MET A 134 -10.01 -5.47 9.42
CA MET A 134 -8.60 -5.75 9.68
C MET A 134 -7.97 -4.77 10.66
N ASP A 135 -6.92 -5.19 11.38
CA ASP A 135 -6.01 -4.21 11.97
C ASP A 135 -5.18 -3.53 10.88
N LYS A 136 -4.69 -2.32 11.16
CA LYS A 136 -3.97 -1.48 10.20
C LYS A 136 -2.69 -2.12 9.65
N ALA A 137 -2.00 -2.95 10.43
CA ALA A 137 -0.79 -3.63 9.96
C ALA A 137 -1.16 -4.74 8.96
N THR A 138 -2.20 -5.52 9.27
CA THR A 138 -2.75 -6.54 8.36
C THR A 138 -3.31 -5.92 7.08
N ALA A 139 -4.08 -4.83 7.19
CA ALA A 139 -4.61 -4.09 6.03
C ALA A 139 -3.50 -3.60 5.09
N GLY A 140 -2.33 -3.24 5.64
CA GLY A 140 -1.15 -2.86 4.86
C GLY A 140 -0.56 -3.97 3.97
N THR A 141 -1.05 -5.21 4.09
CA THR A 141 -0.64 -6.35 3.25
C THR A 141 -1.67 -6.70 2.18
N LEU A 142 -2.79 -5.98 2.10
CA LEU A 142 -3.87 -6.22 1.16
C LEU A 142 -3.72 -5.37 -0.10
N TRP A 143 -3.94 -6.02 -1.25
CA TRP A 143 -3.92 -5.42 -2.57
C TRP A 143 -5.27 -5.60 -3.25
N ASN A 144 -5.71 -4.61 -4.01
CA ASN A 144 -6.93 -4.66 -4.80
C ASN A 144 -6.67 -4.41 -6.29
N PRO A 145 -5.95 -5.33 -6.98
CA PRO A 145 -5.65 -5.14 -8.39
C PRO A 145 -6.91 -5.25 -9.24
N ARG A 146 -6.94 -4.45 -10.31
CA ARG A 146 -7.99 -4.48 -11.32
C ARG A 146 -7.76 -5.65 -12.28
N LEU A 147 -8.86 -6.27 -12.70
CA LEU A 147 -8.84 -7.35 -13.69
C LEU A 147 -8.83 -6.83 -15.13
N THR A 148 -9.15 -5.55 -15.33
CA THR A 148 -9.15 -4.89 -16.63
C THR A 148 -8.30 -3.65 -16.58
N ALA A 149 -7.43 -3.47 -17.58
CA ALA A 149 -6.67 -2.24 -17.74
C ALA A 149 -7.58 -1.18 -18.39
N SER A 150 -7.60 0.02 -17.82
CA SER A 150 -8.26 1.17 -18.43
C SER A 150 -7.39 2.41 -18.30
N THR A 151 -7.56 3.36 -19.22
CA THR A 151 -6.79 4.62 -19.24
C THR A 151 -7.13 5.56 -18.09
N TYR A 152 -8.27 5.35 -17.41
CA TYR A 152 -8.71 6.13 -16.27
C TYR A 152 -9.19 5.20 -15.15
N ASP A 153 -8.67 5.39 -13.95
CA ASP A 153 -9.08 4.60 -12.79
C ASP A 153 -10.49 5.01 -12.35
N LEU A 154 -11.48 4.17 -12.67
CA LEU A 154 -12.86 4.27 -12.18
C LEU A 154 -13.06 3.46 -10.89
N SER A 155 -11.98 3.18 -10.15
CA SER A 155 -12.02 2.65 -8.80
C SER A 155 -13.08 3.37 -7.96
N PRO A 156 -13.87 2.63 -7.17
CA PRO A 156 -13.89 1.17 -6.98
C PRO A 156 -14.83 0.40 -7.92
N ARG A 157 -15.38 1.04 -8.96
CA ARG A 157 -16.49 0.49 -9.78
C ARG A 157 -16.10 -0.49 -10.88
N GLN A 158 -14.81 -0.82 -10.98
CA GLN A 158 -14.30 -1.81 -11.94
C GLN A 158 -14.03 -3.15 -11.26
N SER A 159 -14.28 -4.23 -12.02
CA SER A 159 -14.00 -5.60 -11.59
C SER A 159 -12.58 -5.74 -11.07
N SER A 160 -12.48 -6.24 -9.84
CA SER A 160 -11.24 -6.38 -9.11
C SER A 160 -11.32 -7.58 -8.18
N VAL A 161 -10.16 -7.97 -7.66
CA VAL A 161 -10.03 -9.03 -6.67
C VAL A 161 -9.32 -8.48 -5.45
N LEU A 162 -9.41 -9.18 -4.32
CA LEU A 162 -8.62 -8.86 -3.14
C LEU A 162 -7.54 -9.91 -2.97
N ILE A 163 -6.30 -9.47 -2.78
CA ILE A 163 -5.14 -10.34 -2.64
C ILE A 163 -4.34 -9.89 -1.42
N GLY A 164 -4.22 -10.75 -0.42
CA GLY A 164 -3.46 -10.50 0.81
C GLY A 164 -2.22 -11.36 0.88
N GLY A 165 -1.16 -10.85 1.51
CA GLY A 165 0.03 -11.63 1.86
C GLY A 165 1.31 -11.22 1.13
N PRO A 166 1.37 -11.20 -0.22
CA PRO A 166 2.55 -10.77 -0.96
C PRO A 166 3.03 -9.36 -0.57
N TYR A 167 4.34 -9.14 -0.65
CA TYR A 167 4.93 -7.83 -0.38
C TYR A 167 4.45 -6.78 -1.39
N LEU A 168 4.26 -7.19 -2.65
CA LEU A 168 3.70 -6.37 -3.71
C LEU A 168 2.88 -7.24 -4.65
N VAL A 169 1.71 -6.74 -5.06
CA VAL A 169 0.96 -7.30 -6.19
C VAL A 169 0.99 -6.29 -7.33
N ARG A 170 1.59 -6.67 -8.45
CA ARG A 170 1.74 -5.81 -9.64
C ARG A 170 0.51 -5.85 -10.52
N ASN A 171 -0.06 -7.03 -10.71
CA ASN A 171 -1.32 -7.21 -11.44
C ASN A 171 -1.97 -8.57 -11.11
N ALA A 172 -3.22 -8.72 -11.53
CA ALA A 172 -3.93 -9.99 -11.54
C ALA A 172 -4.84 -10.08 -12.78
N THR A 173 -4.91 -11.26 -13.40
CA THR A 173 -5.76 -11.52 -14.57
C THR A 173 -6.51 -12.82 -14.41
N ILE A 174 -7.78 -12.87 -14.82
CA ILE A 174 -8.58 -14.09 -14.86
C ILE A 174 -8.73 -14.54 -16.31
N SER A 175 -8.43 -15.81 -16.57
CA SER A 175 -8.68 -16.49 -17.84
C SER A 175 -9.37 -17.83 -17.57
N GLY A 176 -10.62 -17.96 -18.00
CA GLY A 176 -11.45 -19.13 -17.65
C GLY A 176 -11.65 -19.24 -16.13
N SER A 177 -11.26 -20.38 -15.55
CA SER A 177 -11.32 -20.64 -14.10
C SER A 177 -9.98 -20.42 -13.38
N THR A 178 -9.01 -19.78 -14.03
CA THR A 178 -7.67 -19.56 -13.49
C THR A 178 -7.41 -18.08 -13.26
N ILE A 179 -6.98 -17.72 -12.04
CA ILE A 179 -6.42 -16.41 -11.74
C ILE A 179 -4.89 -16.50 -11.77
N SER A 180 -4.26 -15.60 -12.53
CA SER A 180 -2.81 -15.41 -12.55
C SER A 180 -2.46 -14.12 -11.82
N ILE A 181 -1.62 -14.22 -10.81
CA ILE A 181 -1.18 -13.12 -9.95
C ILE A 181 0.31 -12.92 -10.18
N PHE A 182 0.70 -11.67 -10.41
CA PHE A 182 2.12 -11.30 -10.58
C PHE A 182 2.52 -10.32 -9.49
N GLY A 183 3.63 -10.60 -8.83
CA GLY A 183 4.05 -9.83 -7.67
C GLY A 183 5.37 -10.28 -7.06
N ASP A 184 5.68 -9.70 -5.91
CA ASP A 184 6.92 -9.92 -5.18
C ASP A 184 6.57 -10.38 -3.76
N ILE A 185 7.37 -11.31 -3.24
CA ILE A 185 7.32 -11.75 -1.86
C ILE A 185 8.62 -11.35 -1.18
N LYS A 186 8.54 -11.00 0.11
CA LYS A 186 9.71 -10.69 0.93
C LYS A 186 10.28 -11.94 1.62
N ALA A 187 9.42 -12.91 1.87
CA ALA A 187 9.71 -14.17 2.51
C ALA A 187 8.58 -15.17 2.19
N THR A 188 8.81 -16.44 2.47
CA THR A 188 7.75 -17.47 2.45
C THR A 188 6.57 -17.05 3.33
N GLY A 189 5.36 -17.16 2.80
CA GLY A 189 4.15 -16.73 3.50
C GLY A 189 2.86 -17.21 2.84
N THR A 190 1.74 -16.82 3.43
CA THR A 190 0.40 -17.17 2.93
C THR A 190 -0.05 -16.17 1.89
N LEU A 191 -0.54 -16.67 0.76
CA LEU A 191 -1.31 -15.93 -0.24
C LEU A 191 -2.80 -16.16 0.03
N SER A 192 -3.54 -15.07 0.27
CA SER A 192 -5.00 -15.11 0.39
C SER A 192 -5.68 -14.39 -0.77
N VAL A 193 -6.74 -14.98 -1.34
CA VAL A 193 -7.41 -14.43 -2.54
C VAL A 193 -8.93 -14.45 -2.36
N VAL A 194 -9.57 -13.32 -2.60
CA VAL A 194 -11.02 -13.20 -2.80
C VAL A 194 -11.26 -12.88 -4.27
N ALA A 195 -11.79 -13.87 -4.99
CA ALA A 195 -12.03 -13.83 -6.43
C ALA A 195 -13.42 -14.42 -6.74
N PRO A 196 -13.93 -14.26 -7.98
CA PRO A 196 -15.17 -14.90 -8.41
C PRO A 196 -15.16 -16.42 -8.15
N ALA A 197 -16.29 -16.99 -7.78
CA ALA A 197 -16.51 -18.41 -7.50
C ALA A 197 -16.23 -19.32 -8.70
N SER A 198 -16.22 -18.76 -9.91
CA SER A 198 -15.77 -19.47 -11.12
C SER A 198 -14.27 -19.77 -11.13
N VAL A 199 -13.48 -19.11 -10.29
CA VAL A 199 -12.03 -19.34 -10.16
C VAL A 199 -11.80 -20.53 -9.23
N ASN A 200 -11.08 -21.54 -9.72
CA ASN A 200 -10.70 -22.74 -8.97
C ASN A 200 -9.18 -23.03 -9.01
N THR A 201 -8.42 -22.27 -9.79
CA THR A 201 -6.97 -22.41 -9.91
C THR A 201 -6.29 -21.07 -9.68
N VAL A 202 -5.30 -21.03 -8.79
CA VAL A 202 -4.53 -19.82 -8.47
C VAL A 202 -3.08 -20.02 -8.89
N LEU A 203 -2.56 -19.11 -9.72
CA LEU A 203 -1.15 -19.05 -10.09
C LEU A 203 -0.50 -17.81 -9.48
N PHE A 204 0.70 -17.96 -8.92
CA PHE A 204 1.54 -16.85 -8.48
C PHE A 204 2.86 -16.88 -9.26
N ASN A 205 3.17 -15.82 -10.01
CA ASN A 205 4.34 -15.74 -10.89
C ASN A 205 4.46 -16.96 -11.84
N GLY A 206 3.33 -17.47 -12.33
CA GLY A 206 3.25 -18.62 -13.24
C GLY A 206 3.26 -20.00 -12.57
N ALA A 207 3.51 -20.09 -11.26
CA ALA A 207 3.49 -21.35 -10.51
C ALA A 207 2.12 -21.56 -9.83
N THR A 208 1.59 -22.79 -9.90
CA THR A 208 0.35 -23.15 -9.21
C THR A 208 0.52 -23.09 -7.70
N VAL A 209 -0.40 -22.39 -7.03
CA VAL A 209 -0.47 -22.33 -5.57
C VAL A 209 -1.51 -23.32 -5.09
N SER A 210 -1.07 -24.37 -4.39
CA SER A 210 -1.97 -25.29 -3.70
C SER A 210 -2.52 -24.64 -2.44
N GLY A 211 -3.82 -24.79 -2.20
CA GLY A 211 -4.50 -24.15 -1.09
C GLY A 211 -5.93 -24.63 -0.90
N THR A 212 -6.64 -23.98 0.02
CA THR A 212 -8.05 -24.27 0.31
C THR A 212 -8.86 -22.97 0.32
N THR A 213 -10.13 -23.08 -0.04
CA THR A 213 -11.08 -21.97 0.06
C THR A 213 -12.00 -22.23 1.25
N ASP A 214 -12.13 -21.25 2.13
CA ASP A 214 -13.00 -21.35 3.30
C ASP A 214 -14.49 -21.11 2.97
N ALA A 215 -15.36 -21.25 3.98
CA ALA A 215 -16.79 -21.02 3.83
C ALA A 215 -17.15 -19.57 3.46
N ALA A 216 -16.25 -18.62 3.69
CA ALA A 216 -16.40 -17.22 3.30
C ALA A 216 -15.85 -16.95 1.87
N GLY A 217 -15.42 -17.98 1.14
CA GLY A 217 -14.92 -17.84 -0.22
C GLY A 217 -13.53 -17.22 -0.30
N VAL A 218 -12.73 -17.29 0.78
CA VAL A 218 -11.35 -16.82 0.79
C VAL A 218 -10.43 -18.01 0.51
N PHE A 219 -9.75 -17.99 -0.64
CA PHE A 219 -8.68 -18.94 -0.93
C PHE A 219 -7.45 -18.61 -0.08
N SER A 220 -6.77 -19.62 0.46
CA SER A 220 -5.49 -19.49 1.17
C SER A 220 -4.52 -20.58 0.73
N GLY A 221 -3.32 -20.20 0.30
CA GLY A 221 -2.24 -21.12 -0.09
C GLY A 221 -0.87 -20.57 0.25
N SER A 222 0.18 -21.39 0.16
CA SER A 222 1.55 -20.97 0.51
C SER A 222 2.33 -20.55 -0.73
N VAL A 223 3.03 -19.41 -0.64
CA VAL A 223 4.02 -18.96 -1.62
C VAL A 223 5.39 -18.95 -0.95
N SER A 224 6.36 -19.62 -1.59
CA SER A 224 7.70 -19.80 -1.01
C SER A 224 8.70 -18.88 -1.66
N ASP A 225 9.54 -18.25 -0.84
CA ASP A 225 10.75 -17.60 -1.30
C ASP A 225 11.86 -18.66 -1.43
N SER A 226 12.46 -18.74 -2.62
CA SER A 226 13.55 -19.67 -2.94
C SER A 226 14.89 -18.95 -3.10
N ILE A 227 14.96 -17.65 -2.80
CA ILE A 227 16.22 -16.90 -2.90
C ILE A 227 17.17 -17.40 -1.79
N GLY A 228 18.23 -18.10 -2.22
CA GLY A 228 19.35 -18.45 -1.34
C GLY A 228 20.18 -17.22 -0.95
N THR A 229 21.19 -17.42 -0.12
CA THR A 229 22.11 -16.35 0.28
C THR A 229 22.79 -15.75 -0.96
N VAL A 230 22.58 -14.44 -1.18
CA VAL A 230 23.27 -13.69 -2.23
C VAL A 230 24.66 -13.30 -1.72
N THR A 231 25.71 -13.70 -2.45
CA THR A 231 27.08 -13.26 -2.17
C THR A 231 27.44 -12.10 -3.11
N VAL A 232 27.94 -11.01 -2.54
CA VAL A 232 28.44 -9.85 -3.29
C VAL A 232 29.96 -9.75 -3.12
N PRO A 233 30.70 -9.20 -4.10
CA PRO A 233 32.15 -9.04 -3.99
C PRO A 233 32.53 -8.12 -2.82
N THR A 234 33.59 -8.48 -2.11
CA THR A 234 34.18 -7.61 -1.07
C THR A 234 35.04 -6.55 -1.74
N LEU A 235 34.56 -5.30 -1.72
CA LEU A 235 35.28 -4.19 -2.36
C LEU A 235 36.68 -3.97 -1.77
N THR A 236 36.92 -4.24 -0.48
CA THR A 236 38.26 -4.06 0.12
C THR A 236 39.30 -5.08 -0.34
N THR A 237 38.86 -6.22 -0.88
CA THR A 237 39.75 -7.25 -1.45
C THR A 237 39.73 -7.25 -2.98
N ALA A 238 38.94 -6.36 -3.60
CA ALA A 238 38.94 -6.21 -5.03
C ALA A 238 40.31 -5.70 -5.50
N ALA A 239 40.76 -6.16 -6.67
CA ALA A 239 41.93 -5.60 -7.31
C ALA A 239 41.57 -4.22 -7.86
N TRP A 240 41.92 -3.18 -7.12
CA TRP A 240 41.77 -1.80 -7.56
C TRP A 240 43.00 -1.35 -8.35
N SER A 241 42.77 -0.77 -9.52
CA SER A 241 43.78 0.03 -10.21
C SER A 241 43.54 1.49 -9.87
N CYS A 242 44.62 2.23 -9.62
CA CYS A 242 44.57 3.66 -9.43
C CYS A 242 45.52 4.35 -10.40
N ALA A 243 45.17 5.57 -10.78
CA ALA A 243 46.04 6.49 -11.49
C ALA A 243 45.99 7.83 -10.75
N ASP A 244 47.11 8.55 -10.72
CA ASP A 244 47.12 9.92 -10.23
C ASP A 244 46.22 10.78 -11.12
N THR A 245 45.26 11.47 -10.51
CA THR A 245 44.30 12.36 -11.20
C THR A 245 44.62 13.83 -10.97
N LEU A 246 45.76 14.11 -10.33
CA LEU A 246 46.32 15.45 -10.19
C LEU A 246 47.80 15.48 -10.60
N PRO A 247 48.18 14.96 -11.79
CA PRO A 247 49.57 15.03 -12.25
C PRO A 247 50.08 16.48 -12.37
N GLU A 248 49.18 17.47 -12.45
CA GLU A 248 49.45 18.91 -12.58
C GLU A 248 50.33 19.49 -11.46
N VAL A 249 50.38 18.88 -10.28
CA VAL A 249 51.22 19.39 -9.17
C VAL A 249 52.67 18.95 -9.29
N ALA A 250 53.00 18.03 -10.20
CA ALA A 250 54.37 17.57 -10.41
C ALA A 250 55.22 18.63 -11.12
N THR A 251 56.47 18.81 -10.69
CA THR A 251 57.41 19.76 -11.33
C THR A 251 57.77 19.38 -12.76
N SER A 252 57.56 18.12 -13.14
CA SER A 252 57.75 17.59 -14.49
C SER A 252 56.49 17.60 -15.34
N PHE A 253 55.36 18.11 -14.83
CA PHE A 253 54.13 18.20 -15.61
C PHE A 253 54.30 19.19 -16.76
N ASP A 254 54.01 18.74 -17.98
CA ASP A 254 54.05 19.58 -19.17
C ASP A 254 52.66 20.15 -19.45
N ASP A 255 52.45 21.42 -19.09
CA ASP A 255 51.24 22.18 -19.37
C ASP A 255 51.26 22.89 -20.73
N SER A 256 52.23 22.60 -21.62
CA SER A 256 52.36 23.28 -22.92
C SER A 256 51.14 23.15 -23.84
N THR A 257 50.31 22.11 -23.62
CA THR A 257 49.06 21.89 -24.35
C THR A 257 47.85 22.59 -23.71
N TRP A 258 48.02 23.22 -22.55
CA TRP A 258 46.94 23.92 -21.86
C TRP A 258 46.49 25.15 -22.63
N VAL A 259 45.20 25.43 -22.53
CA VAL A 259 44.65 26.68 -23.05
C VAL A 259 45.15 27.82 -22.18
N VAL A 260 45.99 28.68 -22.75
CA VAL A 260 46.49 29.88 -22.06
C VAL A 260 45.30 30.78 -21.70
N ALA A 261 45.11 31.04 -20.41
CA ALA A 261 44.18 32.06 -19.95
C ALA A 261 44.80 33.45 -20.23
N ASN A 262 44.55 34.01 -21.42
CA ASN A 262 45.03 35.34 -21.84
C ASN A 262 43.92 36.27 -22.36
N LYS A 263 42.66 35.86 -22.28
CA LYS A 263 41.53 36.69 -22.71
C LYS A 263 41.32 37.84 -21.74
N THR A 264 41.35 39.06 -22.23
CA THR A 264 41.10 40.27 -21.42
C THR A 264 39.63 40.69 -21.39
N GLU A 265 38.79 40.10 -22.26
CA GLU A 265 37.37 40.44 -22.40
C GLU A 265 36.46 39.21 -22.35
N THR A 266 35.21 39.41 -21.94
CA THR A 266 34.17 38.37 -21.87
C THR A 266 32.84 38.90 -22.39
N HIS A 267 32.13 38.07 -23.15
CA HIS A 267 30.76 38.35 -23.62
C HIS A 267 29.70 38.04 -22.56
N ARG A 268 30.08 37.71 -21.31
CA ARG A 268 29.12 37.49 -20.24
C ARG A 268 28.44 38.83 -19.88
N PRO A 269 27.09 38.87 -19.77
CA PRO A 269 26.37 40.11 -19.46
C PRO A 269 26.68 40.66 -18.07
N PHE A 270 27.11 39.79 -17.14
CA PHE A 270 27.65 40.18 -15.85
C PHE A 270 29.17 40.14 -15.89
N GLN A 271 29.79 41.32 -15.99
CA GLN A 271 31.24 41.44 -16.05
C GLN A 271 31.88 41.40 -14.65
N PRO A 272 33.10 40.84 -14.52
CA PRO A 272 33.87 40.89 -13.28
C PRO A 272 34.16 42.34 -12.86
N THR A 273 34.13 42.63 -11.56
CA THR A 273 34.43 43.97 -11.01
C THR A 273 35.93 44.26 -10.91
N ALA A 274 36.78 43.24 -11.04
CA ALA A 274 38.24 43.35 -11.02
C ALA A 274 38.88 42.13 -11.71
N GLY A 275 40.17 42.23 -12.03
CA GLY A 275 40.98 41.18 -12.67
C GLY A 275 41.52 41.62 -14.04
N LYS A 276 42.72 41.16 -14.40
CA LYS A 276 43.36 41.49 -15.68
C LYS A 276 43.00 40.53 -16.82
N VAL A 277 42.50 39.34 -16.48
CA VAL A 277 42.25 38.24 -17.41
C VAL A 277 40.97 37.50 -17.02
N CYS A 278 40.19 37.10 -18.02
CA CYS A 278 39.03 36.24 -17.90
C CYS A 278 39.46 34.77 -17.85
N ILE A 279 39.28 34.11 -16.70
CA ILE A 279 39.46 32.67 -16.58
C ILE A 279 38.23 31.98 -17.13
N ARG A 280 38.41 31.20 -18.20
CA ARG A 280 37.39 30.27 -18.70
C ARG A 280 37.77 28.87 -18.22
N LEU A 281 37.02 28.34 -17.26
CA LEU A 281 37.16 26.94 -16.87
C LEU A 281 36.74 26.06 -18.06
N ALA A 282 37.68 25.33 -18.63
CA ALA A 282 37.40 24.26 -19.57
C ALA A 282 37.72 22.95 -18.85
N VAL A 283 36.74 22.06 -18.72
CA VAL A 283 36.95 20.72 -18.17
C VAL A 283 37.64 19.90 -19.26
N VAL A 284 38.88 19.48 -19.02
CA VAL A 284 39.59 18.52 -19.87
C VAL A 284 39.24 17.13 -19.37
N VAL A 285 38.58 16.33 -20.20
CA VAL A 285 38.30 14.91 -19.90
C VAL A 285 39.48 14.10 -20.42
N MET A 286 40.21 13.46 -19.52
CA MET A 286 41.24 12.47 -19.86
C MET A 286 40.55 11.24 -20.48
N GLN A 287 40.63 11.07 -21.81
CA GLN A 287 40.25 9.82 -22.46
C GLN A 287 41.47 8.89 -22.48
N ASN A 288 41.55 7.95 -21.53
CA ASN A 288 42.41 6.79 -21.73
C ASN A 288 41.69 5.80 -22.66
N GLN A 289 42.23 5.65 -23.87
CA GLN A 289 41.94 4.55 -24.77
C GLN A 289 42.63 3.30 -24.18
N ASN A 290 41.84 2.25 -23.97
CA ASN A 290 42.23 0.90 -23.50
C ASN A 290 42.42 0.74 -21.99
N ASP A 291 41.34 0.86 -21.22
CA ASP A 291 40.94 -0.18 -20.28
C ASP A 291 39.49 0.07 -19.83
N LEU A 292 38.70 -1.00 -19.70
CA LEU A 292 37.34 -0.93 -19.16
C LEU A 292 37.42 -0.57 -17.68
N ILE A 293 37.15 0.69 -17.37
CA ILE A 293 37.04 1.23 -16.01
C ILE A 293 35.57 1.07 -15.56
N CYS A 294 35.35 0.45 -14.40
CA CYS A 294 34.10 0.54 -13.63
C CYS A 294 34.10 1.79 -12.75
#